data_AF-A0A4Y1PZG5-F1
#
_entry.id   AF-A0A4Y1PZG5-F1
#
_cell.length_a   1.000
_cell.length_b   1.000
_cell.length_c   1.000
_cell.angle_alpha   90.00
_cell.angle_beta   90.00
_cell.angle_gamma   90.00
#
_symmetry.space_group_name_H-M   'P 1'
#
loop_
_entity.id
_entity.type
_entity.pdbx_description
1 polymer ?
#
loop_
_entity_poly.entity_id
_entity_poly.type
_entity_poly.pdbx_seq_one_letter_code
_entity_poly.pdbx_strand_id
1 'polypeptide(L)' 'ALVAVKLESSGFSKYRCDRPMPLGVNLNSLTKVLKCAKDDDVCTLKASDDGDILSLMYEAKNSDRIAEYD' A
#
# COMPACT_ATOMS: atom_id res chain seq x y z
N ALA A 1 19.83 8.89 12.61
CA ALA A 1 19.63 7.44 12.65
C ALA A 1 19.18 6.97 11.27
N LEU A 2 19.61 5.78 10.83
CA LEU A 2 19.19 5.17 9.55
C LEU A 2 18.14 4.09 9.83
N VAL A 3 17.08 4.07 9.02
CA VAL A 3 16.04 3.02 9.06
C VAL A 3 15.99 2.37 7.69
N ALA A 4 16.04 1.03 7.66
CA ALA A 4 15.92 0.23 6.45
C ALA A 4 14.86 -0.86 6.68
N VAL A 5 13.95 -1.01 5.72
CA VAL A 5 12.87 -2.00 5.75
C VAL A 5 12.91 -2.79 4.45
N LYS A 6 12.78 -4.12 4.55
CA LYS A 6 12.66 -5.02 3.41
C LYS A 6 11.43 -5.90 3.63
N LEU A 7 10.49 -5.85 2.69
CA LEU A 7 9.34 -6.75 2.64
C LEU A 7 9.56 -7.72 1.48
N GLU A 8 9.60 -9.01 1.77
CA GLU A 8 9.76 -10.02 0.72
C GLU A 8 8.42 -10.29 0.04
N SER A 9 8.46 -10.64 -1.24
CA SER A 9 7.25 -10.90 -2.05
C SER A 9 6.39 -12.04 -1.47
N SER A 10 7.02 -13.00 -0.78
CA SER A 10 6.36 -14.10 -0.05
C SER A 10 5.54 -13.64 1.15
N GLY A 11 5.76 -12.41 1.64
CA GLY A 11 4.98 -11.80 2.72
C GLY A 11 3.64 -11.22 2.26
N PHE A 12 3.38 -11.17 0.96
CA PHE A 12 2.14 -10.63 0.40
C PHE A 12 1.23 -11.76 -0.08
N SER A 13 -0.08 -11.58 0.11
CA SER A 13 -1.09 -12.51 -0.44
C SER A 13 -1.14 -12.47 -1.97
N LYS A 14 -0.92 -11.27 -2.55
CA LYS A 14 -0.77 -11.02 -3.98
C LYS A 14 0.36 -10.01 -4.17
N TYR A 15 1.30 -10.34 -5.03
CA TYR A 15 2.40 -9.45 -5.38
C TYR A 15 2.63 -9.49 -6.90
N ARG A 16 2.66 -8.31 -7.52
CA ARG A 16 3.05 -8.14 -8.91
C ARG A 16 3.82 -6.84 -9.03
N CYS A 17 5.05 -6.92 -9.50
CA CYS A 17 5.91 -5.78 -9.79
C CYS A 17 6.73 -6.16 -11.02
N ASP A 18 6.25 -5.76 -12.19
CA ASP A 18 6.82 -6.22 -13.48
C ASP A 18 8.17 -5.54 -13.77
N ARG A 19 8.37 -4.33 -13.24
CA ARG A 19 9.60 -3.56 -13.36
C ARG A 19 9.95 -2.90 -12.03
N PRO A 20 11.23 -2.88 -11.62
CA PRO A 20 11.65 -2.11 -10.45
C PRO A 20 11.29 -0.63 -10.65
N MET A 21 10.55 -0.06 -9.71
CA MET A 21 10.15 1.36 -9.73
C MET A 21 10.40 2.01 -8.37
N PRO A 22 11.02 3.21 -8.33
CA PRO A 22 11.08 4.00 -7.11
C PRO A 22 9.74 4.69 -6.87
N LEU A 23 9.25 4.65 -5.63
CA LEU A 23 8.07 5.40 -5.21
C LEU A 23 8.46 6.39 -4.10
N GLY A 24 8.41 7.68 -4.42
CA GLY A 24 8.67 8.74 -3.46
C GLY A 24 7.41 9.03 -2.65
N VAL A 25 7.40 8.65 -1.37
CA VAL A 25 6.23 8.84 -0.50
C VAL A 25 6.52 9.81 0.65
N ASN A 26 5.55 10.67 0.95
CA ASN A 26 5.56 11.43 2.19
C ASN A 26 5.10 10.55 3.35
N LEU A 27 6.00 10.20 4.26
CA LEU A 27 5.69 9.30 5.39
C LEU A 27 4.60 9.85 6.32
N ASN A 28 4.48 11.17 6.48
CA ASN A 28 3.41 11.76 7.28
C ASN A 28 2.04 11.56 6.62
N SER A 29 1.95 11.76 5.30
CA SER A 29 0.73 11.51 4.54
C SER A 29 0.39 10.01 4.52
N LEU A 30 1.37 9.14 4.22
CA LEU A 30 1.19 7.70 4.21
C LEU A 30 0.67 7.18 5.56
N THR A 31 1.24 7.66 6.67
CA THR A 31 0.81 7.29 8.01
C THR A 31 -0.65 7.68 8.28
N LYS A 32 -1.12 8.83 7.78
CA LYS A 32 -2.52 9.25 7.93
C LYS A 32 -3.46 8.34 7.15
N VAL A 33 -3.10 8.03 5.90
CA VAL A 33 -3.92 7.18 5.02
C VAL A 33 -3.96 5.74 5.56
N LEU A 34 -2.84 5.22 6.08
CA LEU A 34 -2.79 3.89 6.70
C LEU A 34 -3.67 3.77 7.95
N LYS A 35 -3.89 4.86 8.70
CA LYS A 35 -4.80 4.85 9.86
C LYS A 35 -6.28 4.69 9.49
N CYS A 36 -6.64 4.80 8.22
CA CYS A 36 -8.00 4.54 7.75
C CYS A 36 -8.29 3.03 7.61
N ALA A 37 -7.25 2.19 7.56
CA ALA A 37 -7.37 0.74 7.57
C ALA A 37 -7.79 0.25 8.96
N LYS A 38 -8.65 -0.77 9.00
CA LYS A 38 -8.91 -1.58 10.19
C LYS A 38 -7.93 -2.74 10.28
N ASP A 39 -7.79 -3.30 11.47
CA ASP A 39 -6.85 -4.39 11.77
C ASP A 39 -7.04 -5.65 10.91
N ASP A 40 -8.25 -5.88 10.41
CA ASP A 40 -8.62 -7.04 9.59
C ASP A 40 -8.82 -6.72 8.09
N ASP A 41 -8.56 -5.49 7.66
CA ASP A 41 -8.67 -5.09 6.26
C ASP A 41 -7.49 -5.65 5.44
N VAL A 42 -7.78 -6.04 4.20
CA VAL A 42 -6.76 -6.31 3.19
C VAL A 42 -6.37 -4.97 2.56
N CYS A 43 -5.12 -4.56 2.74
CA CYS A 43 -4.54 -3.39 2.09
C CYS A 43 -3.84 -3.79 0.79
N THR A 44 -4.20 -3.14 -0.32
CA THR A 44 -3.56 -3.30 -1.62
C THR A 44 -2.95 -1.98 -2.07
N LEU A 45 -1.66 -2.00 -2.38
CA LEU A 45 -0.93 -0.86 -2.94
C LEU A 45 -0.87 -1.00 -4.46
N LYS A 46 -1.18 0.09 -5.18
CA LYS A 46 -1.11 0.15 -6.64
C LYS A 46 -0.44 1.43 -7.08
N ALA A 47 0.47 1.33 -8.03
CA ALA A 47 1.06 2.48 -8.71
C ALA A 47 1.18 2.13 -10.20
N SER A 48 1.01 3.14 -11.04
CA SER A 48 1.32 3.07 -12.47
C SER A 48 2.84 3.10 -12.70
N ASP A 49 3.25 2.76 -13.93
CA ASP A 49 4.67 2.70 -14.32
C ASP A 49 5.39 4.07 -14.24
N ASP A 50 4.65 5.18 -14.27
CA ASP A 50 5.19 6.53 -14.06
C ASP A 50 5.55 6.81 -12.58
N GLY A 51 4.92 6.10 -11.64
CA GLY A 51 5.19 6.18 -10.21
C GLY A 51 4.72 7.48 -9.55
N ASP A 52 3.85 8.26 -10.20
CA ASP A 52 3.43 9.59 -9.72
C ASP A 52 2.42 9.49 -8.58
N ILE A 53 1.58 8.46 -8.59
CA ILE A 53 0.49 8.26 -7.62
C ILE A 53 0.58 6.84 -7.05
N LEU A 54 0.51 6.75 -5.73
CA LEU A 54 0.39 5.49 -4.99
C LEU A 54 -1.02 5.39 -4.43
N SER A 55 -1.83 4.53 -5.04
CA SER A 55 -3.18 4.25 -4.57
C SER A 55 -3.18 3.14 -3.51
N LEU A 56 -3.93 3.36 -2.42
CA LEU A 56 -4.14 2.42 -1.33
C LEU A 56 -5.62 2.03 -1.28
N MET A 57 -5.88 0.74 -1.47
CA MET A 57 -7.21 0.15 -1.41
C MET A 57 -7.35 -0.74 -0.17
N TYR A 58 -8.39 -0.50 0.62
CA TYR A 58 -8.71 -1.27 1.82
C TYR A 58 -10.02 -2.03 1.61
N GLU A 59 -9.96 -3.35 1.74
CA GLU A 59 -11.11 -4.25 1.60
C GLU A 59 -11.38 -4.95 2.94
N ALA A 60 -12.59 -4.78 3.47
CA ALA A 60 -12.99 -5.43 4.72
C ALA A 60 -13.25 -6.91 4.50
N LYS A 61 -12.70 -7.76 5.37
CA LYS A 61 -12.86 -9.22 5.24
C LYS A 61 -14.30 -9.71 5.40
N ASN A 62 -15.09 -9.01 6.20
CA ASN A 62 -16.43 -9.47 6.63
C ASN A 62 -17.57 -8.54 6.17
N SER A 63 -17.29 -7.60 5.26
CA SER A 63 -18.25 -6.60 4.80
C SER A 63 -17.88 -6.13 3.40
N ASP A 64 -18.86 -5.73 2.58
CA ASP A 64 -18.62 -5.19 1.23
C ASP A 64 -18.02 -3.76 1.23
N ARG A 65 -17.40 -3.34 2.33
CA ARG A 65 -16.78 -2.02 2.43
C ARG A 65 -15.44 -2.03 1.72
N ILE A 66 -15.33 -1.16 0.72
CA ILE A 66 -14.09 -0.83 0.01
C ILE A 66 -13.80 0.65 0.19
N ALA A 67 -12.57 1.00 0.54
CA ALA A 67 -12.08 2.38 0.57
C ALA A 67 -10.84 2.51 -0.30
N GLU A 68 -10.69 3.63 -1.00
CA GLU A 68 -9.58 3.91 -1.91
C GLU A 68 -9.05 5.33 -1.66
N TYR A 69 -7.73 5.47 -1.69
CA TYR A 69 -7.02 6.73 -1.47
C TYR A 69 -5.85 6.84 -2.45
N ASP A 70 -5.72 7.99 -3.10
CA ASP A 70 -4.64 8.31 -4.03
C ASP A 70 -3.63 9.31 -3.43
#